data_AF-A0A2V9N054-F1
#
_entry.id   AF-A0A2V9N054-F1
#
_cell.length_a   1.000
_cell.length_b   1.000
_cell.length_c   1.000
_cell.angle_alpha   90.00
_cell.angle_beta   90.00
_cell.angle_gamma   90.00
#
_symmetry.space_group_name_H-M   'P 1'
#
loop_
_entity.id
_entity.type
_entity.pdbx_description
1 polymer ?
#
loop_
_entity_poly.entity_id
_entity_poly.type
_entity_poly.pdbx_seq_one_letter_code
_entity_poly.pdbx_strand_id
1 'polypeptide(L)'
;MKVFWRGSYEPSADLSHQPFGPDRMVEVGEEVMCKIAERGDCVIVGRGAPYFLRERGDTFHVFLYAPRAEKLRRIQSMGRSLSDAEDLVDTVDRERILFVKHYFGADWPTRSLYHVMINTAVGDENVISTILHSMRSLEREYVS
;
A
#
# COMPACT_ATOMS: atom_id res chain seq x y z
N MET A 1 -4.91 3.08 19.79
CA MET A 1 -6.12 2.81 18.98
C MET A 1 -5.68 2.57 17.55
N LYS A 2 -5.78 1.35 17.01
CA LYS A 2 -5.30 1.04 15.64
C LYS A 2 -6.33 1.50 14.60
N VAL A 3 -6.07 2.60 13.91
CA VAL A 3 -6.86 3.01 12.74
C VAL A 3 -6.31 2.28 11.52
N PHE A 4 -7.14 1.45 10.89
CA PHE A 4 -6.83 0.77 9.64
C PHE A 4 -7.53 1.51 8.50
N TRP A 5 -6.77 2.27 7.70
CA TRP A 5 -7.27 2.77 6.42
C TRP A 5 -6.89 1.73 5.34
N ARG A 6 -7.89 1.03 4.78
CA ARG A 6 -7.73 0.07 3.67
C ARG A 6 -8.08 0.75 2.35
N GLY A 7 -7.09 1.31 1.65
CA GLY A 7 -7.24 1.86 0.31
C GLY A 7 -7.23 0.82 -0.82
N SER A 8 -7.77 -0.38 -0.61
CA SER A 8 -7.63 -1.48 -1.58
C SER A 8 -8.89 -2.34 -1.70
N TYR A 9 -9.47 -2.25 -2.90
CA TYR A 9 -10.69 -2.88 -3.41
C TYR A 9 -12.01 -2.24 -3.01
N GLU A 10 -12.15 -0.95 -3.31
CA GLU A 10 -13.40 -0.54 -3.93
C GLU A 10 -13.16 -0.57 -5.45
N PRO A 11 -14.03 -1.22 -6.26
CA PRO A 11 -14.10 -0.84 -7.68
C PRO A 11 -14.20 0.66 -7.65
N SER A 12 -13.38 1.38 -8.45
CA SER A 12 -13.42 2.85 -8.58
C SER A 12 -14.79 3.29 -8.15
N ALA A 13 -14.93 3.79 -6.91
CA ALA A 13 -16.26 4.06 -6.37
C ALA A 13 -16.93 4.86 -7.48
N ASP A 14 -18.21 4.63 -7.77
CA ASP A 14 -18.87 5.46 -8.77
C ASP A 14 -18.82 6.91 -8.26
N LEU A 15 -17.74 7.60 -8.62
CA LEU A 15 -17.31 8.89 -8.12
C LEU A 15 -17.94 9.99 -9.00
N SER A 16 -18.86 9.60 -9.89
CA SER A 16 -19.70 10.51 -10.67
C SER A 16 -20.51 11.47 -9.80
N HIS A 17 -20.62 11.21 -8.49
CA HIS A 17 -21.39 12.00 -7.53
C HIS A 17 -20.59 12.76 -6.46
N GLN A 18 -19.26 12.86 -6.55
CA GLN A 18 -18.50 13.81 -5.72
C GLN A 18 -18.16 15.09 -6.51
N PRO A 19 -18.33 16.30 -5.95
CA PRO A 19 -18.14 17.57 -6.67
C PRO A 19 -16.65 17.91 -6.90
N PHE A 20 -15.74 16.94 -6.74
CA PHE A 20 -14.31 17.14 -6.71
C PHE A 20 -13.64 16.36 -7.84
N GLY A 21 -12.79 17.04 -8.60
CA GLY A 21 -11.98 16.41 -9.64
C GLY A 21 -10.93 15.43 -9.05
N PRO A 22 -10.38 14.53 -9.88
CA PRO A 22 -9.40 13.52 -9.47
C PRO A 22 -8.18 14.10 -8.73
N ASP A 23 -7.70 15.28 -9.14
CA ASP A 23 -6.56 15.95 -8.50
C ASP A 23 -6.86 16.35 -7.04
N ARG A 24 -8.05 16.91 -6.81
CA ARG A 24 -8.49 17.31 -5.47
C ARG A 24 -8.69 16.10 -4.54
N MET A 25 -9.01 14.92 -5.10
CA MET A 25 -9.09 13.68 -4.34
C MET A 25 -7.71 13.20 -3.87
N VAL A 26 -6.68 13.40 -4.67
CA VAL A 26 -5.29 13.08 -4.30
C VAL A 26 -4.78 14.01 -3.21
N GLU A 27 -5.03 15.33 -3.35
CA GLU A 27 -4.68 16.32 -2.32
C GLU A 27 -5.36 16.02 -0.98
N VAL A 28 -6.67 15.77 -0.99
CA VAL A 28 -7.43 15.41 0.22
C VAL A 28 -6.93 14.08 0.79
N GLY A 29 -6.60 13.10 -0.06
CA GLY A 29 -6.03 11.83 0.35
C GLY A 29 -4.68 11.99 1.07
N GLU A 30 -3.80 12.84 0.54
CA GLU A 30 -2.52 13.19 1.15
C GLU A 30 -2.72 13.84 2.52
N GLU A 31 -3.58 14.87 2.61
CA GLU A 31 -3.88 15.55 3.87
C GLU A 31 -4.40 14.57 4.93
N VAL A 32 -5.32 13.68 4.56
CA VAL A 32 -5.90 12.69 5.48
C VAL A 32 -4.83 11.71 5.95
N MET A 33 -3.96 11.22 5.07
CA MET A 33 -2.87 10.31 5.47
C MET A 33 -1.88 11.00 6.40
N CYS A 34 -1.50 12.24 6.11
CA CYS A 34 -0.61 13.02 6.98
C CYS A 34 -1.23 13.24 8.36
N LYS A 35 -2.52 13.64 8.43
CA LYS A 35 -3.26 13.80 9.69
C LYS A 35 -3.39 12.49 10.48
N ILE A 36 -3.50 11.35 9.81
CA ILE A 36 -3.52 10.03 10.46
C ILE A 36 -2.12 9.69 10.99
N ALA A 37 -1.08 9.91 10.20
CA ALA A 37 0.31 9.66 10.60
C ALA A 37 0.72 10.50 11.83
N GLU A 38 0.27 11.76 11.90
CA GLU A 38 0.49 12.64 13.07
C GLU A 38 -0.05 12.11 14.38
N ARG A 39 -1.09 11.25 14.35
CA ARG A 39 -1.64 10.63 15.56
C ARG A 39 -0.75 9.54 16.13
N GLY A 40 0.22 9.05 15.36
CA GLY A 40 1.07 7.91 15.72
C GLY A 40 0.31 6.58 15.77
N ASP A 41 1.03 5.51 16.11
CA ASP A 41 0.50 4.16 16.40
C ASP A 41 -0.53 3.62 15.38
N CYS A 42 -0.30 3.89 14.09
CA CYS A 42 -1.21 3.51 13.02
C CYS A 42 -0.52 2.69 11.93
N VAL A 43 -1.33 1.93 11.17
CA VAL A 43 -0.90 1.22 9.97
C VAL A 43 -1.74 1.72 8.81
N ILE A 44 -1.09 2.38 7.85
CA ILE A 44 -1.74 2.94 6.67
C ILE A 44 -1.52 1.98 5.49
N VAL A 45 -2.60 1.47 4.89
CA VAL A 45 -2.54 0.57 3.74
C VAL A 45 -3.11 1.29 2.53
N GLY A 46 -2.27 1.62 1.55
CA GLY A 46 -2.72 2.40 0.40
C GLY A 46 -1.70 2.53 -0.71
N ARG A 47 -2.19 2.81 -1.92
CA ARG A 47 -1.39 2.87 -3.16
C ARG A 47 -0.45 4.09 -3.20
N GLY A 48 -0.82 5.18 -2.54
CA GLY A 48 -0.04 6.43 -2.49
C GLY A 48 0.72 6.69 -1.18
N ALA A 49 0.48 5.89 -0.12
CA ALA A 49 1.05 6.13 1.21
C ALA A 49 2.58 6.35 1.22
N PRO A 50 3.41 5.50 0.59
CA PRO A 50 4.86 5.72 0.58
C PRO A 50 5.30 6.97 -0.19
N TYR A 51 4.47 7.49 -1.10
CA TYR A 51 4.73 8.76 -1.80
C TYR A 51 4.31 9.94 -0.94
N PHE A 52 3.09 9.93 -0.39
CA PHE A 52 2.58 11.02 0.45
C PHE A 52 3.40 11.21 1.74
N LEU A 53 3.91 10.11 2.30
CA LEU A 53 4.66 10.11 3.56
C LEU A 53 6.18 10.07 3.35
N ARG A 54 6.68 10.29 2.12
CA ARG A 54 8.11 10.13 1.77
C ARG A 54 9.06 11.06 2.53
N GLU A 55 8.59 12.25 2.90
CA GLU A 55 9.39 13.26 3.63
C GLU A 55 9.33 13.06 5.16
N ARG A 56 8.60 12.05 5.64
CA ARG A 56 8.48 11.76 7.07
C ARG A 56 9.57 10.78 7.51
N GLY A 57 10.33 11.18 8.52
CA GLY A 57 11.35 10.32 9.15
C GLY A 57 10.79 9.38 10.23
N ASP A 58 9.53 9.55 10.63
CA ASP A 58 8.85 8.76 11.66
C ASP A 58 7.95 7.65 11.09
N THR A 59 8.14 7.29 9.82
CA THR A 59 7.36 6.26 9.14
C THR A 59 8.21 5.07 8.71
N PHE A 60 7.63 3.87 8.79
CA PHE A 60 8.26 2.64 8.31
C PHE A 60 7.47 2.03 7.15
N HIS A 61 7.94 2.28 5.93
CA HIS A 61 7.32 1.80 4.69
C HIS A 61 7.70 0.36 4.33
N VAL A 62 6.69 -0.48 4.09
CA VAL A 62 6.82 -1.89 3.67
C VAL A 62 6.10 -2.12 2.35
N PHE A 63 6.75 -2.83 1.43
CA PHE A 63 6.15 -3.31 0.19
C PHE A 63 5.92 -4.82 0.23
N LEU A 64 4.69 -5.26 -0.01
CA LEU A 64 4.34 -6.68 -0.05
C LEU A 64 4.01 -7.11 -1.49
N TYR A 65 4.64 -8.21 -1.92
CA TYR A 65 4.39 -8.81 -3.23
C TYR A 65 4.31 -10.33 -3.14
N ALA A 66 3.90 -10.97 -4.22
CA ALA A 66 3.85 -12.43 -4.34
C ALA A 66 3.96 -12.86 -5.81
N PRO A 67 4.43 -14.08 -6.11
CA PRO A 67 4.32 -14.67 -7.44
C PRO A 67 2.86 -14.67 -7.92
N ARG A 68 2.65 -14.54 -9.23
CA ARG A 68 1.31 -14.53 -9.83
C ARG A 68 0.47 -15.73 -9.38
N ALA A 69 1.05 -16.93 -9.42
CA ALA A 69 0.38 -18.16 -9.02
C ALA A 69 -0.14 -18.10 -7.57
N GLU A 70 0.65 -17.55 -6.63
CA GLU A 70 0.23 -17.37 -5.24
C GLU A 70 -0.89 -16.34 -5.10
N LYS A 71 -0.84 -15.23 -5.85
CA LYS A 71 -1.93 -14.24 -5.88
C LYS A 71 -3.24 -14.89 -6.34
N LEU A 72 -3.21 -15.62 -7.45
CA LEU A 72 -4.37 -16.32 -8.01
C LEU A 72 -4.92 -17.37 -7.05
N ARG A 73 -4.04 -18.19 -6.44
CA ARG A 73 -4.43 -19.20 -5.46
C ARG A 73 -5.16 -18.57 -4.26
N ARG A 74 -4.63 -17.47 -3.71
CA ARG A 74 -5.26 -16.74 -2.60
C ARG A 74 -6.62 -16.18 -3.01
N ILE A 75 -6.74 -15.57 -4.18
CA ILE A 75 -8.01 -15.00 -4.64
C ILE A 75 -9.07 -16.07 -4.87
N GLN A 76 -8.70 -17.19 -5.50
CA GLN A 76 -9.60 -18.33 -5.68
C GLN A 76 -10.01 -18.96 -4.35
N SER A 77 -9.12 -19.02 -3.34
CA SER A 77 -9.47 -19.50 -2.00
C SER A 77 -10.51 -18.62 -1.28
N MET A 78 -10.72 -17.38 -1.75
CA MET A 78 -11.80 -16.50 -1.29
C MET A 78 -13.13 -16.72 -2.05
N GLY A 79 -13.24 -17.76 -2.87
CA GLY A 79 -14.46 -18.12 -3.61
C GLY A 79 -14.64 -17.43 -4.96
N ARG A 80 -13.59 -16.80 -5.51
CA ARG A 80 -13.60 -16.15 -6.84
C ARG A 80 -13.29 -17.17 -7.93
N SER A 81 -13.81 -16.95 -9.15
CA SER A 81 -13.41 -17.74 -10.31
C SER A 81 -11.96 -17.45 -10.72
N LEU A 82 -11.35 -18.33 -11.51
CA LEU A 82 -10.01 -18.09 -12.06
C LEU A 82 -9.98 -16.83 -12.94
N SER A 83 -10.99 -16.63 -13.79
CA SER A 83 -11.10 -15.43 -14.64
C SER A 83 -11.14 -14.16 -13.79
N ASP A 84 -12.00 -14.12 -12.77
CA ASP A 84 -12.09 -12.96 -11.87
C ASP A 84 -10.77 -12.72 -11.14
N ALA A 85 -10.06 -13.79 -10.77
CA ALA A 85 -8.78 -13.69 -10.09
C ALA A 85 -7.69 -13.12 -11.01
N GLU A 86 -7.65 -13.53 -12.27
CA GLU A 86 -6.72 -13.01 -13.27
C GLU A 86 -6.99 -11.54 -13.55
N ASP A 87 -8.24 -11.18 -13.83
CA ASP A 87 -8.68 -9.80 -14.05
C ASP A 87 -8.34 -8.92 -12.84
N LEU A 88 -8.56 -9.42 -11.63
CA LEU A 88 -8.23 -8.69 -10.41
C LEU A 88 -6.73 -8.44 -10.27
N VAL A 89 -5.91 -9.48 -10.47
CA VAL A 89 -4.45 -9.37 -10.35
C VAL A 89 -3.89 -8.38 -11.36
N ASP A 90 -4.36 -8.42 -12.60
CA ASP A 90 -3.87 -7.58 -13.68
C ASP A 90 -4.34 -6.13 -13.56
N THR A 91 -5.61 -5.94 -13.18
CA THR A 91 -6.19 -4.60 -13.02
C THR A 91 -5.56 -3.85 -11.85
N VAL A 92 -5.40 -4.51 -10.69
CA VAL A 92 -4.89 -3.84 -9.49
C VAL A 92 -3.44 -3.35 -9.67
N ASP A 93 -2.55 -4.17 -10.23
CA ASP A 93 -1.16 -3.75 -10.44
C ASP A 93 -1.06 -2.68 -11.54
N ARG A 94 -1.85 -2.80 -12.61
CA ARG A 94 -1.92 -1.78 -13.68
C ARG A 94 -2.39 -0.42 -13.14
N GLU A 95 -3.46 -0.41 -12.35
CA GLU A 95 -3.97 0.81 -11.72
C GLU A 95 -2.93 1.47 -10.81
N ARG A 96 -2.13 0.69 -10.06
CA ARG A 96 -1.04 1.23 -9.23
C ARG A 96 0.03 1.92 -10.07
N ILE A 97 0.43 1.30 -11.18
CA ILE A 97 1.40 1.87 -12.12
C ILE A 97 0.86 3.18 -12.70
N LEU A 98 -0.38 3.18 -13.19
CA LEU A 98 -0.99 4.37 -13.79
C LEU A 98 -1.15 5.50 -12.78
N PHE A 99 -1.64 5.20 -11.58
CA PHE A 99 -1.78 6.17 -10.50
C PHE A 99 -0.44 6.84 -10.18
N VAL A 100 0.60 6.03 -9.94
CA VAL A 100 1.91 6.56 -9.59
C VAL A 100 2.52 7.37 -10.72
N LYS A 101 2.39 6.89 -11.96
CA LYS A 101 2.92 7.59 -13.13
C LYS A 101 2.24 8.94 -13.33
N HIS A 102 0.92 8.98 -13.17
CA HIS A 102 0.13 10.18 -13.39
C HIS A 102 0.38 11.24 -12.31
N TYR A 103 0.32 10.86 -11.03
CA TYR A 103 0.39 11.83 -9.92
C TYR A 103 1.80 12.13 -9.40
N PHE A 104 2.75 11.23 -9.57
CA PHE A 104 4.12 11.41 -9.05
C PHE A 104 5.20 11.39 -10.15
N GLY A 105 4.83 11.18 -11.41
CA GLY A 105 5.80 11.09 -12.51
C GLY A 105 6.78 9.92 -12.40
N ALA A 106 6.54 8.97 -11.49
CA ALA A 106 7.46 7.91 -11.11
C ALA A 106 7.04 6.55 -11.66
N ASP A 107 7.93 5.56 -11.60
CA ASP A 107 7.63 4.19 -11.98
C ASP A 107 7.36 3.33 -10.73
N TRP A 108 6.27 2.57 -10.73
CA TRP A 108 5.91 1.72 -9.59
C TRP A 108 6.51 0.31 -9.72
N PRO A 109 7.06 -0.27 -8.64
CA PRO A 109 7.31 0.36 -7.34
C PRO A 109 8.59 1.22 -7.32
N THR A 110 8.54 2.42 -6.75
CA THR A 110 9.73 3.24 -6.48
C THR A 110 10.44 2.65 -5.26
N ARG A 111 11.42 1.77 -5.50
CA ARG A 111 12.06 0.93 -4.48
C ARG A 111 12.67 1.74 -3.32
N SER A 112 13.22 2.92 -3.60
CA SER A 112 13.84 3.79 -2.59
C SER A 112 12.86 4.35 -1.55
N LEU A 113 11.54 4.28 -1.80
CA LEU A 113 10.52 4.71 -0.84
C LEU A 113 10.18 3.64 0.20
N TYR A 114 10.76 2.44 0.11
CA TYR A 114 10.46 1.32 0.99
C TYR A 114 11.70 0.91 1.79
N HIS A 115 11.53 0.73 3.10
CA HIS A 115 12.58 0.19 3.96
C HIS A 115 12.72 -1.32 3.75
N VAL A 116 11.61 -2.02 3.54
CA VAL A 116 11.59 -3.48 3.33
C VAL A 116 10.60 -3.86 2.23
N MET A 117 11.03 -4.74 1.32
CA MET A 117 10.19 -5.36 0.30
C MET A 117 10.14 -6.88 0.51
N ILE A 118 8.97 -7.46 0.77
CA ILE A 118 8.83 -8.86 1.18
C ILE A 118 7.96 -9.65 0.19
N ASN A 119 8.51 -10.77 -0.29
CA ASN A 119 7.72 -11.77 -0.99
C ASN A 119 6.90 -12.58 0.02
N THR A 120 5.59 -12.38 0.03
CA THR A 120 4.65 -13.01 0.98
C THR A 120 4.45 -14.51 0.74
N ALA A 121 5.07 -15.12 -0.28
CA ALA A 121 5.08 -16.57 -0.46
C ALA A 121 5.79 -17.32 0.68
N VAL A 122 6.60 -16.61 1.49
CA VAL A 122 7.27 -17.17 2.67
C VAL A 122 6.33 -17.47 3.85
N GLY A 123 5.05 -17.08 3.76
CA GLY A 123 4.04 -17.29 4.80
C GLY A 123 3.90 -16.13 5.78
N ASP A 124 2.69 -15.93 6.29
CA ASP A 124 2.30 -14.72 7.04
C ASP A 124 3.14 -14.51 8.31
N GLU A 125 3.42 -15.57 9.07
CA GLU A 125 4.26 -15.49 10.28
C GLU A 125 5.67 -14.98 9.98
N ASN A 126 6.28 -15.45 8.89
CA ASN A 126 7.61 -15.01 8.47
C ASN A 126 7.59 -13.54 8.02
N VAL A 127 6.53 -13.13 7.31
CA VAL A 127 6.33 -11.73 6.91
C VAL A 127 6.19 -10.83 8.13
N ILE A 128 5.31 -11.19 9.08
CA ILE A 128 5.06 -10.42 10.31
C ILE A 128 6.34 -10.29 11.13
N SER A 129 7.04 -11.41 11.36
CA SER A 129 8.30 -11.42 12.11
C SER A 129 9.36 -10.51 11.47
N THR A 130 9.50 -10.58 10.14
CA THR A 130 10.45 -9.75 9.38
C THR A 130 10.14 -8.26 9.51
N ILE A 131 8.86 -7.88 9.36
CA ILE A 131 8.42 -6.48 9.48
C ILE A 131 8.73 -5.96 10.88
N LEU A 132 8.31 -6.69 11.91
CA LEU A 132 8.48 -6.29 13.30
C LEU A 132 9.94 -6.22 13.72
N HIS A 133 10.77 -7.17 13.25
CA HIS A 133 12.20 -7.15 13.52
C HIS A 133 12.88 -5.95 12.87
N SER A 134 12.61 -5.73 11.57
CA SER A 134 13.23 -4.63 10.81
C SER A 134 12.86 -3.26 11.38
N MET A 135 11.58 -3.06 11.74
CA MET A 135 11.10 -1.82 12.34
C MET A 135 11.83 -1.49 13.66
N ARG A 136 11.94 -2.48 14.56
CA ARG A 136 12.65 -2.30 15.85
C ARG A 136 14.14 -2.07 15.70
N SER A 137 14.77 -2.65 14.68
CA SER A 137 16.21 -2.43 14.43
C SER A 137 16.49 -0.99 14.02
N LEU A 138 15.63 -0.40 13.19
CA LEU A 138 15.75 1.00 12.78
C LEU A 138 15.47 1.97 13.94
N GLU A 139 14.48 1.68 14.80
CA GLU A 139 14.24 2.52 16.00
C GLU A 139 15.47 2.62 16.90
N ARG A 140 16.30 1.57 16.97
CA ARG A 140 17.51 1.55 17.81
C ARG A 140 18.66 2.37 17.24
N GLU A 141 18.78 2.44 15.91
CA GLU A 141 19.82 3.23 15.23
C GLU A 141 19.58 4.74 15.34
N TYR A 142 18.33 5.18 15.55
CA TYR A 142 17.98 6.61 15.72
C TYR A 142 18.07 7.12 17.16
N VAL A 143 18.22 6.24 18.16
CA VAL A 143 18.28 6.59 19.60
C VAL A 143 19.72 6.49 20.15
N SER A 144 20.67 6.00 19.36
CA SER A 144 22.11 5.93 19.68
C SER A 144 22.89 7.06 19.02
#